data_AF-A0A955WF82-F1
#
_entry.id   AF-A0A955WF82-F1
#
_cell.length_a   1.000
_cell.length_b   1.000
_cell.length_c   1.000
_cell.angle_alpha   90.00
_cell.angle_beta   90.00
_cell.angle_gamma   90.00
#
_symmetry.space_group_name_H-M   'P 1'
#
loop_
_entity.id
_entity.type
_entity.pdbx_description
1 polymer ?
#
loop_
_entity_poly.entity_id
_entity_poly.type
_entity_poly.pdbx_seq_one_letter_code
_entity_poly.pdbx_strand_id
1 'polypeptide(L)'
;MTHSADAESERLFRAARYAQFPDVRRAAAAARFGVSLGALRRAIRELGLTCRPRLGDYVLHTLTRGGTVTAGPLPELDSVARYLDYVNKDGSRPEDVARLLEELTREGMIELEGDRWRLLGEFP
;
A
#
# COMPACT_ATOMS: atom_id res chain seq x y z
N MET A 1 9.06 -29.04 6.80
CA MET A 1 9.77 -27.96 7.53
C MET A 1 10.00 -26.72 6.64
N THR A 2 9.14 -26.45 5.64
CA THR A 2 9.29 -25.36 4.65
C THR A 2 8.41 -24.14 4.93
N HIS A 3 7.28 -24.29 5.64
CA HIS A 3 6.30 -23.21 5.84
C HIS A 3 6.78 -21.99 6.65
N SER A 4 7.82 -22.12 7.48
CA SER A 4 8.27 -21.02 8.35
C SER A 4 9.16 -19.99 7.63
N ALA A 5 9.99 -20.43 6.69
CA ALA A 5 10.91 -19.57 5.96
C ALA A 5 10.16 -18.72 4.92
N ASP A 6 9.14 -19.30 4.30
CA ASP A 6 8.28 -18.61 3.33
C ASP A 6 7.46 -17.51 4.02
N ALA A 7 6.87 -17.81 5.19
CA ALA A 7 6.10 -16.85 5.96
C ALA A 7 6.95 -15.68 6.49
N GLU A 8 8.21 -15.93 6.88
CA GLU A 8 9.12 -14.85 7.28
C GLU A 8 9.53 -13.98 6.09
N SER A 9 9.82 -14.60 4.94
CA SER A 9 10.15 -13.91 3.71
C SER A 9 9.00 -13.03 3.23
N GLU A 10 7.77 -13.53 3.31
CA GLU A 10 6.56 -12.77 2.99
C GLU A 10 6.37 -11.57 3.93
N ARG A 11 6.50 -11.76 5.25
CA ARG A 11 6.43 -10.65 6.22
C ARG A 11 7.50 -9.59 5.96
N LEU A 12 8.73 -10.00 5.63
CA LEU A 12 9.81 -9.08 5.30
C LEU A 12 9.52 -8.30 4.01
N PHE A 13 8.99 -8.97 2.99
CA PHE A 13 8.59 -8.32 1.75
C PHE A 13 7.49 -7.28 1.98
N ARG A 14 6.45 -7.64 2.72
CA ARG A 14 5.34 -6.75 3.10
C ARG A 14 5.82 -5.56 3.93
N ALA A 15 6.65 -5.81 4.94
CA ALA A 15 7.27 -4.75 5.73
C ALA A 15 8.14 -3.82 4.90
N ALA A 16 8.94 -4.36 3.96
CA ALA A 16 9.79 -3.59 3.07
C ALA A 16 8.98 -2.69 2.14
N ARG A 17 7.86 -3.20 1.60
CA ARG A 17 6.92 -2.45 0.76
C ARG A 17 6.21 -1.37 1.54
N TYR A 18 5.64 -1.69 2.70
CA TYR A 18 4.95 -0.73 3.56
C TYR A 18 5.90 0.40 4.02
N ALA A 19 7.16 0.08 4.30
CA ALA A 19 8.15 1.07 4.67
C ALA A 19 8.56 2.06 3.55
N GLN A 20 8.10 1.87 2.31
CA GLN A 20 8.32 2.81 1.21
C GLN A 20 7.27 3.93 1.15
N PHE A 21 6.15 3.81 1.87
CA PHE A 21 5.19 4.91 1.94
C PHE A 21 5.81 6.09 2.70
N PRO A 22 5.70 7.32 2.18
CA PRO A 22 6.46 8.47 2.68
C PRO A 22 6.12 8.88 4.11
N ASP A 23 4.90 8.60 4.56
CA ASP A 23 4.41 8.84 5.92
C ASP A 23 4.68 7.68 6.89
N VAL A 24 5.22 6.55 6.40
CA VAL A 24 5.51 5.37 7.20
C VAL A 24 6.95 5.36 7.68
N ARG A 25 7.14 5.40 9.01
CA ARG A 25 8.45 5.20 9.62
C ARG A 25 8.85 3.72 9.54
N ARG A 26 10.10 3.44 9.13
CA ARG A 26 10.64 2.06 9.10
C ARG A 26 10.48 1.29 10.40
N ALA A 27 10.59 1.96 11.56
CA ALA A 27 10.36 1.34 12.86
C ALA A 27 8.90 0.93 13.07
N ALA A 28 7.95 1.75 12.61
CA ALA A 28 6.52 1.42 12.66
C ALA A 28 6.20 0.25 11.72
N ALA A 29 6.78 0.23 10.52
CA ALA A 29 6.66 -0.91 9.61
C ALA A 29 7.23 -2.20 10.23
N ALA A 30 8.44 -2.14 10.78
CA ALA A 30 9.06 -3.28 11.46
C ALA A 30 8.18 -3.84 12.59
N ALA A 31 7.63 -2.95 13.43
CA ALA A 31 6.71 -3.32 14.50
C ALA A 31 5.41 -3.94 13.97
N ARG A 32 4.78 -3.34 12.94
CA ARG A 32 3.53 -3.82 12.34
C ARG A 32 3.62 -5.27 11.86
N PHE A 33 4.74 -5.64 11.25
CA PHE A 33 4.94 -6.97 10.65
C PHE A 33 5.76 -7.92 11.53
N GLY A 34 6.11 -7.52 12.76
CA GLY A 34 6.86 -8.38 13.69
C GLY A 34 8.25 -8.77 13.19
N VAL A 35 8.92 -7.88 12.46
CA VAL A 35 10.28 -8.11 11.93
C VAL A 35 11.30 -7.18 12.60
N SER A 36 12.57 -7.59 12.65
CA SER A 36 13.62 -6.72 13.19
C SER A 36 13.93 -5.56 12.22
N LEU A 37 14.27 -4.40 12.77
CA LEU A 37 14.66 -3.23 11.95
C LEU A 37 15.92 -3.52 11.10
N GLY A 38 16.83 -4.36 11.60
CA GLY A 38 18.01 -4.81 10.87
C GLY A 38 17.65 -5.66 9.64
N ALA A 39 16.76 -6.64 9.82
CA ALA A 39 16.27 -7.49 8.72
C ALA A 39 15.50 -6.66 7.69
N LEU A 40 14.63 -5.74 8.12
CA LEU A 40 13.91 -4.84 7.23
C LEU A 40 14.85 -3.98 6.38
N ARG A 41 15.87 -3.36 6.99
CA ARG A 41 16.86 -2.55 6.25
C ARG A 41 17.63 -3.37 5.22
N ARG A 42 17.99 -4.61 5.57
CA ARG A 42 18.64 -5.56 4.66
C ARG A 42 17.71 -5.91 3.50
N ALA A 43 16.46 -6.27 3.80
CA ALA A 43 15.44 -6.64 2.80
C ALA A 43 15.18 -5.49 1.82
N ILE A 44 15.01 -4.24 2.28
CA ILE A 44 14.82 -3.08 1.39
C ILE A 44 16.00 -2.93 0.41
N ARG A 45 17.24 -3.14 0.88
CA ARG A 45 18.44 -3.04 0.05
C ARG A 45 18.53 -4.18 -0.97
N GLU A 46 18.14 -5.39 -0.59
CA GLU A 46 18.22 -6.59 -1.43
C GLU A 46 17.08 -6.66 -2.46
N LEU A 47 15.86 -6.30 -2.05
CA LEU A 47 14.66 -6.28 -2.91
C LEU A 47 14.64 -5.06 -3.84
N GLY A 48 15.24 -3.94 -3.43
CA GLY A 48 15.38 -2.75 -4.25
C GLY A 48 14.04 -2.24 -4.81
N LEU A 49 13.94 -2.16 -6.14
CA LEU A 49 12.73 -1.69 -6.83
C LEU A 49 11.54 -2.65 -6.68
N THR A 50 11.78 -3.93 -6.41
CA THR A 50 10.72 -4.94 -6.34
C THR A 50 9.78 -4.70 -5.15
N CYS A 51 10.25 -4.07 -4.08
CA CYS A 51 9.39 -3.67 -2.95
C CYS A 51 8.84 -2.24 -3.09
N ARG A 52 8.96 -1.57 -4.24
CA ARG A 52 8.37 -0.24 -4.44
C ARG A 52 6.86 -0.35 -4.64
N PRO A 53 6.04 0.44 -3.94
CA PRO A 53 4.60 0.51 -4.19
C PRO A 53 4.30 1.03 -5.60
N ARG A 54 3.33 0.39 -6.26
CA ARG A 54 2.66 0.84 -7.49
C ARG A 54 1.72 2.01 -7.16
N LEU A 55 1.29 2.77 -8.18
CA LEU A 55 0.33 3.86 -7.99
C LEU A 55 -0.96 3.42 -7.27
N GLY A 56 -1.52 2.27 -7.64
CA GLY A 56 -2.68 1.70 -6.97
C GLY A 56 -2.46 1.40 -5.48
N ASP A 57 -1.23 1.07 -5.06
CA ASP A 57 -0.93 0.86 -3.64
C ASP A 57 -1.00 2.17 -2.84
N TYR A 58 -0.65 3.31 -3.44
CA TYR A 58 -0.81 4.62 -2.79
C TYR A 58 -2.28 5.02 -2.66
N VAL A 59 -3.11 4.67 -3.66
CA VAL A 59 -4.56 4.83 -3.55
C VAL A 59 -5.10 3.98 -2.40
N LEU A 60 -4.75 2.69 -2.35
CA LEU A 60 -5.12 1.80 -1.24
C LEU A 60 -4.62 2.32 0.11
N HIS A 61 -3.39 2.81 0.18
CA HIS A 61 -2.81 3.38 1.41
C HIS A 61 -3.62 4.58 1.90
N THR A 62 -4.06 5.43 0.97
CA THR A 62 -4.91 6.59 1.27
C THR A 62 -6.29 6.17 1.77
N LEU A 63 -6.96 5.26 1.05
CA LEU A 63 -8.28 4.74 1.43
C LEU A 63 -8.24 4.06 2.80
N THR A 64 -7.31 3.14 2.97
CA THR A 64 -7.18 2.32 4.16
C THR A 64 -6.50 3.04 5.34
N ARG A 65 -6.06 4.29 5.17
CA ARG A 65 -5.27 5.04 6.16
C ARG A 65 -4.09 4.20 6.66
N GLY A 66 -3.30 3.68 5.73
CA GLY A 66 -2.20 2.77 6.01
C GLY A 66 -2.64 1.43 6.59
N GLY A 67 -3.74 0.87 6.09
CA GLY A 67 -4.27 -0.43 6.52
C GLY A 67 -4.89 -0.44 7.91
N THR A 68 -5.41 0.70 8.40
CA THR A 68 -6.14 0.82 9.67
C THR A 68 -7.66 0.80 9.52
N VAL A 69 -8.16 1.14 8.32
CA VAL A 69 -9.58 1.00 7.95
C VAL A 69 -9.71 0.09 6.74
N THR A 70 -10.76 -0.73 6.72
CA THR A 70 -11.02 -1.71 5.65
C THR A 70 -12.26 -1.38 4.83
N ALA A 71 -13.01 -0.34 5.19
CA ALA A 71 -14.14 0.16 4.43
C ALA A 71 -14.42 1.61 4.83
N GLY A 72 -15.11 2.34 3.95
CA GLY A 72 -15.50 3.72 4.23
C GLY A 72 -16.14 4.42 3.04
N PRO A 73 -16.48 5.70 3.19
CA PRO A 73 -16.80 6.54 2.04
C PRO A 73 -15.56 6.74 1.16
N LEU A 74 -15.78 6.90 -0.13
CA LEU A 74 -14.75 7.35 -1.07
C LEU A 74 -14.38 8.80 -0.75
N PRO A 75 -13.08 9.11 -0.62
CA PRO A 75 -12.62 10.48 -0.50
C PRO A 75 -12.81 11.23 -1.82
N GLU A 76 -12.73 12.56 -1.77
CA GLU A 76 -12.65 13.37 -2.98
C GLU A 76 -11.42 12.96 -3.81
N LEU A 77 -11.64 12.65 -5.08
CA LEU A 77 -10.57 12.16 -5.97
C LEU A 77 -9.44 13.18 -6.15
N ASP A 78 -9.74 14.48 -6.11
CA ASP A 78 -8.74 15.55 -6.16
C ASP A 78 -7.76 15.49 -4.98
N SER A 79 -8.25 15.18 -3.77
CA SER A 79 -7.39 15.03 -2.60
C SER A 79 -6.44 13.83 -2.76
N VAL A 80 -6.92 12.72 -3.32
CA VAL A 80 -6.08 11.55 -3.59
C VAL A 80 -5.07 11.85 -4.70
N ALA A 81 -5.48 12.53 -5.77
CA ALA A 81 -4.61 12.90 -6.88
C ALA A 81 -3.46 13.80 -6.43
N ARG A 82 -3.75 14.80 -5.58
CA ARG A 82 -2.72 15.66 -4.97
C ARG A 82 -1.72 14.89 -4.11
N TYR A 83 -2.19 13.87 -3.38
CA TYR A 83 -1.29 13.00 -2.64
C TYR A 83 -0.40 12.20 -3.60
N LEU A 84 -0.97 11.60 -4.65
CA LEU A 84 -0.19 10.86 -5.65
C LEU A 84 0.88 11.74 -6.32
N ASP A 85 0.52 12.94 -6.75
CA ASP A 85 1.47 13.90 -7.33
C ASP A 85 2.52 14.34 -6.31
N TYR A 86 2.13 14.60 -5.06
CA TYR A 86 3.09 14.93 -4.01
C TYR A 86 4.16 13.83 -3.84
N VAL A 87 3.75 12.57 -3.86
CA VAL A 87 4.65 11.43 -3.64
C VAL A 87 5.46 11.07 -4.88
N ASN A 88 4.85 11.05 -6.07
CA ASN A 88 5.48 10.55 -7.30
C ASN A 88 5.96 11.65 -8.26
N LYS A 89 5.55 12.91 -8.05
CA LYS A 89 5.88 14.06 -8.91
C LYS A 89 5.49 13.83 -10.37
N ASP A 90 4.30 13.28 -10.60
CA ASP A 90 3.84 12.78 -11.89
C ASP A 90 2.69 13.58 -12.52
N GLY A 91 2.17 14.59 -11.83
CA GLY A 91 1.04 15.39 -12.31
C GLY A 91 -0.30 14.66 -12.28
N SER A 92 -0.46 13.66 -11.39
CA SER A 92 -1.69 12.89 -11.19
C SER A 92 -2.94 13.78 -11.08
N ARG A 93 -4.01 13.37 -11.75
CA ARG A 93 -5.31 14.04 -11.81
C ARG A 93 -6.44 13.17 -11.25
N PRO A 94 -7.62 13.74 -10.92
CA PRO A 94 -8.77 12.96 -10.44
C PRO A 94 -9.16 11.80 -11.37
N GLU A 95 -9.03 11.97 -12.68
CA GLU A 95 -9.34 10.95 -13.67
C GLU A 95 -8.37 9.76 -13.61
N ASP A 96 -7.12 10.00 -13.22
CA ASP A 96 -6.12 8.95 -13.01
C ASP A 96 -6.49 8.11 -11.78
N VAL A 97 -6.94 8.75 -10.71
CA VAL A 97 -7.42 8.06 -9.50
C VAL A 97 -8.65 7.22 -9.81
N ALA A 98 -9.61 7.73 -10.59
CA ALA A 98 -10.77 6.97 -11.01
C ALA A 98 -10.37 5.69 -11.77
N ARG A 99 -9.43 5.79 -12.72
CA ARG A 99 -8.90 4.63 -13.46
C ARG A 99 -8.20 3.64 -12.53
N LEU A 100 -7.39 4.12 -11.58
CA LEU A 100 -6.73 3.25 -10.59
C LEU A 100 -7.74 2.54 -9.68
N LEU A 101 -8.84 3.19 -9.29
CA LEU A 101 -9.92 2.56 -8.51
C LEU A 101 -10.63 1.46 -9.31
N GLU A 102 -10.88 1.67 -10.60
CA GLU A 102 -11.41 0.63 -11.49
C GLU A 102 -10.45 -0.54 -11.64
N GLU A 103 -9.16 -0.28 -11.79
CA GLU A 103 -8.12 -1.32 -11.84
C GLU A 103 -8.08 -2.13 -10.55
N LEU A 104 -8.08 -1.48 -9.38
CA LEU A 104 -8.10 -2.15 -8.08
C LEU A 104 -9.36 -2.99 -7.88
N THR A 105 -10.50 -2.53 -8.39
CA THR A 105 -11.76 -3.29 -8.37
C THR A 105 -11.66 -4.53 -9.27
N ARG A 106 -11.09 -4.37 -10.47
CA ARG A 106 -10.87 -5.47 -11.43
C ARG A 106 -9.86 -6.50 -10.92
N GLU A 107 -8.82 -6.05 -10.22
CA GLU A 107 -7.84 -6.91 -9.53
C GLU A 107 -8.45 -7.62 -8.30
N GLY A 108 -9.69 -7.30 -7.91
CA GLY A 108 -10.35 -7.88 -6.73
C GLY A 108 -9.75 -7.41 -5.41
N MET A 109 -9.08 -6.26 -5.40
CA MET A 109 -8.46 -5.68 -4.21
C MET A 109 -9.49 -4.91 -3.37
N ILE A 110 -10.40 -4.22 -4.04
CA ILE A 110 -11.51 -3.49 -3.43
C ILE A 110 -12.83 -3.80 -4.13
N GLU A 111 -13.91 -3.48 -3.43
CA GLU A 111 -15.26 -3.39 -3.97
C GLU A 111 -15.75 -1.94 -3.83
N LEU A 112 -16.44 -1.45 -4.86
CA LEU A 112 -17.04 -0.12 -4.90
C LEU A 112 -18.56 -0.25 -4.97
N GLU A 113 -19.26 0.44 -4.06
CA GLU A 113 -20.71 0.51 -4.00
C GLU A 113 -21.14 1.98 -3.91
N GLY A 114 -21.43 2.60 -5.06
CA GLY A 114 -21.75 4.01 -5.14
C GLY A 114 -20.58 4.88 -4.67
N ASP A 115 -20.78 5.62 -3.58
CA ASP A 115 -19.78 6.48 -2.95
C ASP A 115 -18.99 5.77 -1.83
N ARG A 116 -19.06 4.44 -1.75
CA ARG A 116 -18.40 3.64 -0.71
C ARG A 116 -17.42 2.65 -1.29
N TRP A 117 -16.44 2.27 -0.48
CA TRP A 117 -15.47 1.25 -0.82
C TRP A 117 -15.28 0.26 0.34
N ARG A 118 -14.81 -0.94 0.00
CA ARG A 118 -14.42 -1.99 0.93
C ARG A 118 -13.19 -2.74 0.42
N LEU A 119 -12.26 -3.06 1.31
CA LEU A 119 -11.09 -3.90 1.02
C LEU A 119 -11.52 -5.37 0.99
N LEU A 120 -11.13 -6.11 -0.04
CA LEU A 120 -11.47 -7.54 -0.20
C LEU A 120 -10.37 -8.50 0.26
N GLY A 121 -9.17 -7.97 0.56
CA GLY A 121 -8.03 -8.74 1.04
C GLY A 121 -7.29 -8.02 2.16
N GLU A 122 -6.05 -8.43 2.40
CA GLU A 122 -5.18 -7.74 3.33
C GLU A 122 -4.49 -6.55 2.66
N PHE A 123 -4.36 -5.45 3.41
CA PHE A 123 -3.50 -4.36 2.98
C PHE A 123 -2.03 -4.82 3.01
N PRO A 124 -1.22 -4.49 1.98
CA PRO A 124 0.18 -4.90 1.90
C PRO A 124 1.00 -4.56 3.15
#